data_AF-A0A7V9EKE6-F1
#
_entry.id   AF-A0A7V9EKE6-F1
#
_cell.length_a   1.000
_cell.length_b   1.000
_cell.length_c   1.000
_cell.angle_alpha   90.00
_cell.angle_beta   90.00
_cell.angle_gamma   90.00
#
_symmetry.space_group_name_H-M   'P 1'
#
loop_
_entity.id
_entity.type
_entity.pdbx_description
1 polymer ?
#
loop_
_entity_poly.entity_id
_entity_poly.type
_entity_poly.pdbx_seq_one_letter_code
_entity_poly.pdbx_strand_id
1 'polypeptide(L)'
;MAKNYASGAGRLSAVSEESMQQQGREVRAGSANTFQNVEQVFYIAVAVALAAAGAALFVYVIYSFITSFALATYLTLTLELLDGLLLVFIITELLHTVRAVIDESVLLTEPFLIVGIVAVIRRMILISAEAKELVGTPEFPDLMLEMGILTGVVIALGLVIFLLRHTSHTEPRPYDPEAERNARAEGKGAP
;
A
#
# COMPACT_ATOMS: atom_id res chain seq x y z
N MET A 1 -27.95 -68.36 8.34
CA MET A 1 -28.69 -67.07 8.23
C MET A 1 -27.97 -65.98 9.06
N ALA A 2 -26.82 -65.46 8.62
CA ALA A 2 -26.08 -64.45 9.40
C ALA A 2 -25.15 -63.57 8.53
N LYS A 3 -25.67 -62.92 7.48
CA LYS A 3 -24.81 -62.06 6.61
C LYS A 3 -25.35 -60.66 6.29
N ASN A 4 -26.47 -60.22 6.87
CA ASN A 4 -27.08 -58.93 6.50
C ASN A 4 -27.04 -57.81 7.57
N TYR A 5 -26.41 -58.02 8.74
CA TYR A 5 -26.38 -56.98 9.79
C TYR A 5 -25.15 -56.05 9.74
N ALA A 6 -24.09 -56.42 9.03
CA ALA A 6 -22.85 -55.62 8.98
C ALA A 6 -22.86 -54.49 7.93
N SER A 7 -23.81 -54.51 6.98
CA SER A 7 -23.87 -53.54 5.87
C SER A 7 -24.61 -52.24 6.22
N GLY A 8 -25.50 -52.27 7.23
CA GLY A 8 -26.26 -51.10 7.67
C GLY A 8 -25.48 -50.13 8.56
N ALA A 9 -24.60 -50.65 9.42
CA ALA A 9 -23.87 -49.83 10.39
C ALA A 9 -22.85 -48.88 9.72
N GLY A 10 -22.14 -49.35 8.69
CA GLY A 10 -21.14 -48.53 7.97
C GLY A 10 -21.74 -47.40 7.14
N ARG A 11 -23.02 -47.51 6.75
CA ARG A 11 -23.71 -46.47 5.96
C ARG A 11 -24.26 -45.36 6.84
N LEU A 12 -24.65 -45.66 8.09
CA LEU A 12 -25.07 -44.64 9.05
C LEU A 12 -23.88 -43.86 9.60
N SER A 13 -22.72 -44.50 9.83
CA SER A 13 -21.51 -43.81 10.28
C SER A 13 -20.95 -42.88 9.20
N ALA A 14 -20.94 -43.30 7.93
CA ALA A 14 -20.46 -42.47 6.82
C ALA A 14 -21.33 -41.21 6.60
N VAL A 15 -22.66 -41.34 6.67
CA VAL A 15 -23.59 -40.20 6.53
C VAL A 15 -23.52 -39.26 7.74
N SER A 16 -23.26 -39.79 8.94
CA SER A 16 -23.06 -38.99 10.15
C SER A 16 -21.71 -38.28 10.19
N GLU A 17 -20.66 -38.86 9.61
CA GLU A 17 -19.34 -38.24 9.48
C GLU A 17 -19.33 -37.13 8.42
N GLU A 18 -20.02 -37.30 7.28
CA GLU A 18 -20.14 -36.28 6.24
C GLU A 18 -20.95 -35.06 6.71
N SER A 19 -22.04 -35.27 7.45
CA SER A 19 -22.87 -34.18 8.00
C SER A 19 -22.17 -33.40 9.12
N MET A 20 -21.36 -34.05 9.96
CA MET A 20 -20.54 -33.36 10.97
C MET A 20 -19.36 -32.59 10.36
N GLN A 21 -18.80 -33.05 9.23
CA GLN A 21 -17.73 -32.33 8.53
C GLN A 21 -18.23 -31.14 7.69
N GLN A 22 -19.45 -31.20 7.17
CA GLN A 22 -20.07 -30.06 6.46
C GLN A 22 -20.45 -28.92 7.41
N GLN A 23 -20.98 -29.23 8.59
CA GLN A 23 -21.45 -28.23 9.55
C GLN A 23 -20.30 -27.39 10.17
N GLY A 24 -19.09 -27.93 10.27
CA GLY A 24 -17.90 -27.20 10.74
C GLY A 24 -17.26 -26.24 9.72
N ARG A 25 -17.61 -26.35 8.43
CA ARG A 25 -17.10 -25.46 7.36
C ARG A 25 -17.94 -24.20 7.18
N GLU A 26 -19.23 -24.24 7.50
CA GLU A 26 -20.13 -23.09 7.32
C GLU A 26 -19.95 -22.01 8.41
N VAL A 27 -19.57 -22.40 9.64
CA VAL A 27 -19.40 -21.45 10.76
C VAL A 27 -18.12 -20.61 10.65
N ARG A 28 -17.09 -21.08 9.92
CA ARG A 28 -15.86 -20.28 9.64
C ARG A 28 -16.01 -19.30 8.48
N ALA A 29 -17.06 -19.42 7.67
CA ALA A 29 -17.31 -18.53 6.53
C ALA A 29 -18.07 -17.25 6.92
N GLY A 30 -18.78 -17.24 8.06
CA GLY A 30 -19.59 -16.09 8.50
C GLY A 30 -18.79 -14.94 9.14
N SER A 31 -17.66 -15.23 9.80
CA SER A 31 -16.88 -14.21 10.52
C SER A 31 -15.94 -13.38 9.63
N ALA A 32 -15.63 -13.86 8.43
CA ALA A 32 -14.76 -13.16 7.48
C ALA A 32 -15.48 -11.94 6.85
N ASN A 33 -16.77 -12.07 6.55
CA ASN A 33 -17.53 -11.03 5.86
C ASN A 33 -17.81 -9.80 6.75
N THR A 34 -17.90 -9.97 8.07
CA THR A 34 -18.14 -8.84 8.98
C THR A 34 -16.91 -7.96 9.13
N PHE A 35 -15.71 -8.55 9.11
CA PHE A 35 -14.46 -7.80 9.25
C PHE A 35 -14.14 -6.98 8.00
N GLN A 36 -14.35 -7.56 6.81
CA GLN A 36 -14.17 -6.86 5.53
C GLN A 36 -15.08 -5.64 5.37
N ASN A 37 -16.35 -5.75 5.77
CA ASN A 37 -17.29 -4.64 5.65
C ASN A 37 -16.89 -3.43 6.52
N VAL A 38 -16.36 -3.69 7.72
CA VAL A 38 -15.92 -2.62 8.63
C VAL A 38 -14.69 -1.92 8.07
N GLU A 39 -13.70 -2.67 7.56
CA GLU A 39 -12.50 -2.12 6.94
C GLU A 39 -12.83 -1.20 5.76
N GLN A 40 -13.75 -1.62 4.90
CA GLN A 40 -14.19 -0.83 3.75
C GLN A 40 -14.86 0.49 4.17
N VAL A 41 -15.66 0.48 5.24
CA VAL A 41 -16.27 1.70 5.79
C VAL A 41 -15.20 2.68 6.26
N PHE A 42 -14.14 2.20 6.92
CA PHE A 42 -13.04 3.06 7.36
C PHE A 42 -12.29 3.68 6.18
N TYR A 43 -11.94 2.90 5.15
CA TYR A 43 -11.24 3.47 3.99
C TYR A 43 -12.07 4.54 3.27
N ILE A 44 -13.37 4.30 3.08
CA ILE A 44 -14.27 5.27 2.47
C ILE A 44 -14.37 6.53 3.35
N ALA A 45 -14.53 6.37 4.66
CA ALA A 45 -14.60 7.50 5.59
C ALA A 45 -13.32 8.34 5.58
N VAL A 46 -12.15 7.71 5.59
CA VAL A 46 -10.85 8.38 5.50
C VAL A 46 -10.70 9.11 4.17
N ALA A 47 -11.04 8.47 3.05
CA ALA A 47 -10.98 9.10 1.72
C ALA A 47 -11.86 10.34 1.64
N VAL A 48 -13.10 10.26 2.15
CA VAL A 48 -14.04 11.39 2.17
C VAL A 48 -13.53 12.52 3.07
N ALA A 49 -13.02 12.20 4.25
CA ALA A 49 -12.47 13.19 5.18
C ALA A 49 -11.26 13.92 4.58
N LEU A 50 -10.33 13.19 3.97
CA LEU A 50 -9.17 13.76 3.28
C LEU A 50 -9.59 14.62 2.10
N ALA A 51 -10.56 14.18 1.29
CA ALA A 51 -11.08 14.95 0.17
C ALA A 51 -11.68 16.28 0.62
N ALA A 52 -12.51 16.24 1.67
CA ALA A 52 -13.14 17.44 2.22
C ALA A 52 -12.10 18.40 2.82
N ALA A 53 -11.15 17.88 3.60
CA ALA A 53 -10.08 18.68 4.20
C ALA A 53 -9.19 19.34 3.13
N GLY A 54 -8.80 18.57 2.11
CA GLY A 54 -7.97 19.07 1.00
C GLY A 54 -8.70 20.13 0.19
N ALA A 55 -9.99 19.94 -0.11
CA ALA A 55 -10.80 20.93 -0.80
C ALA A 55 -10.97 22.21 0.03
N ALA A 56 -11.31 22.08 1.32
CA ALA A 56 -11.48 23.24 2.21
C ALA A 56 -10.18 24.04 2.35
N LEU A 57 -9.05 23.35 2.55
CA LEU A 57 -7.74 23.99 2.63
C LEU A 57 -7.35 24.66 1.32
N PHE A 58 -7.58 24.01 0.17
CA PHE A 58 -7.30 24.61 -1.13
C PHE A 58 -8.08 25.91 -1.33
N VAL A 59 -9.38 25.90 -1.03
CA VAL A 59 -10.22 27.11 -1.10
C VAL A 59 -9.68 28.20 -0.16
N TYR A 60 -9.32 27.84 1.08
CA TYR A 60 -8.75 28.77 2.06
C TYR A 60 -7.45 29.41 1.55
N VAL A 61 -6.51 28.60 1.05
CA VAL A 61 -5.21 29.06 0.56
C VAL A 61 -5.37 30.02 -0.62
N ILE A 62 -6.23 29.69 -1.59
CA ILE A 62 -6.52 30.56 -2.74
C ILE A 62 -7.20 31.86 -2.31
N TYR A 63 -8.19 31.77 -1.42
CA TYR A 63 -8.89 32.96 -0.90
C TYR A 63 -7.94 33.89 -0.13
N SER A 64 -7.12 33.33 0.76
CA SER A 64 -6.11 34.08 1.52
C SER A 64 -5.13 34.80 0.59
N PHE A 65 -4.62 34.10 -0.43
CA PHE A 65 -3.69 34.68 -1.39
C PHE A 65 -4.30 35.86 -2.16
N ILE A 66 -5.51 35.72 -2.70
CA ILE A 66 -6.17 36.77 -3.49
C ILE A 66 -6.53 37.99 -2.62
N THR A 67 -6.90 37.78 -1.36
CA THR A 67 -7.31 38.88 -0.47
C THR A 67 -6.13 39.63 0.18
N SER A 68 -4.95 39.00 0.25
CA SER A 68 -3.77 39.57 0.94
C SER A 68 -2.89 40.47 0.06
N PHE A 69 -3.24 40.68 -1.21
CA PHE A 69 -2.48 41.50 -2.18
C PHE A 69 -2.25 42.96 -1.74
N ALA A 70 -3.03 43.49 -0.80
CA ALA A 70 -2.94 44.89 -0.40
C ALA A 70 -1.95 45.17 0.76
N LEU A 71 -1.48 44.13 1.47
CA LEU A 71 -0.81 44.29 2.78
C LEU A 71 0.62 43.73 2.85
N ALA A 72 0.99 42.80 1.96
CA ALA A 72 2.28 42.09 2.04
C ALA A 72 3.11 42.22 0.75
N THR A 73 4.41 41.92 0.87
CA THR A 73 5.33 41.91 -0.29
C THR A 73 5.04 40.68 -1.16
N TYR A 74 5.21 40.82 -2.48
CA TYR A 74 5.01 39.73 -3.45
C TYR A 74 5.72 38.41 -3.08
N LEU A 75 6.97 38.51 -2.61
CA LEU A 75 7.74 37.33 -2.19
C LEU A 75 7.07 36.59 -1.04
N THR A 76 6.68 37.30 0.04
CA THR A 76 6.00 36.72 1.21
C THR A 76 4.68 36.06 0.82
N LEU A 77 3.85 36.75 0.03
CA LEU A 77 2.58 36.20 -0.47
C LEU A 77 2.77 34.91 -1.29
N THR A 78 3.84 34.86 -2.08
CA THR A 78 4.14 33.69 -2.91
C THR A 78 4.61 32.50 -2.06
N LEU A 79 5.41 32.76 -1.02
CA LEU A 79 5.88 31.71 -0.10
C LEU A 79 4.73 31.14 0.74
N GLU A 80 3.86 31.99 1.27
CA GLU A 80 2.65 31.57 1.99
C GLU A 80 1.70 30.76 1.11
N LEU A 81 1.52 31.17 -0.16
CA LEU A 81 0.76 30.40 -1.14
C LEU A 81 1.40 29.02 -1.38
N LEU A 82 2.71 28.98 -1.57
CA LEU A 82 3.43 27.74 -1.83
C LEU A 82 3.33 26.78 -0.65
N ASP A 83 3.50 27.26 0.58
CA ASP A 83 3.35 26.46 1.79
C ASP A 83 1.93 25.85 1.89
N GLY A 84 0.91 26.68 1.70
CA GLY A 84 -0.48 26.22 1.66
C GLY A 84 -0.74 25.18 0.56
N LEU A 85 -0.20 25.39 -0.64
CA LEU A 85 -0.33 24.44 -1.75
C LEU A 85 0.47 23.15 -1.52
N LEU A 86 1.62 23.20 -0.85
CA LEU A 86 2.37 22.01 -0.45
C LEU A 86 1.56 21.18 0.55
N LEU A 87 0.85 21.83 1.48
CA LEU A 87 -0.05 21.16 2.42
C LEU A 87 -1.26 20.53 1.71
N VAL A 88 -1.87 21.23 0.74
CA VAL A 88 -2.92 20.64 -0.12
C VAL A 88 -2.40 19.43 -0.89
N PHE A 89 -1.18 19.54 -1.43
CA PHE A 89 -0.53 18.46 -2.15
C PHE A 89 -0.32 17.26 -1.21
N ILE A 90 0.04 17.49 0.07
CA ILE A 90 0.19 16.42 1.07
C ILE A 90 -1.14 15.66 1.22
N ILE A 91 -2.24 16.38 1.45
CA ILE A 91 -3.57 15.76 1.57
C ILE A 91 -3.94 14.99 0.30
N THR A 92 -3.63 15.54 -0.86
CA THR A 92 -3.95 14.94 -2.16
C THR A 92 -3.22 13.61 -2.37
N GLU A 93 -1.96 13.47 -1.94
CA GLU A 93 -1.28 12.16 -2.00
C GLU A 93 -1.80 11.15 -1.00
N LEU A 94 -2.17 11.60 0.21
CA LEU A 94 -2.78 10.71 1.17
C LEU A 94 -4.08 10.14 0.59
N LEU A 95 -4.85 10.98 -0.11
CA LEU A 95 -6.03 10.52 -0.84
C LEU A 95 -5.68 9.55 -1.98
N HIS A 96 -4.62 9.84 -2.75
CA HIS A 96 -4.14 8.92 -3.80
C HIS A 96 -3.73 7.55 -3.22
N THR A 97 -3.02 7.55 -2.09
CA THR A 97 -2.62 6.37 -1.34
C THR A 97 -3.83 5.55 -0.88
N VAL A 98 -4.76 6.20 -0.19
CA VAL A 98 -5.97 5.55 0.33
C VAL A 98 -6.77 4.97 -0.83
N ARG A 99 -6.87 5.68 -1.96
CA ARG A 99 -7.51 5.16 -3.16
C ARG A 99 -6.79 3.93 -3.72
N ALA A 100 -5.47 3.96 -3.84
CA ALA A 100 -4.70 2.81 -4.32
C ALA A 100 -4.91 1.57 -3.43
N VAL A 101 -5.03 1.76 -2.10
CA VAL A 101 -5.37 0.69 -1.16
C VAL A 101 -6.79 0.16 -1.36
N ILE A 102 -7.75 1.04 -1.62
CA ILE A 102 -9.15 0.65 -1.91
C ILE A 102 -9.23 -0.15 -3.23
N ASP A 103 -8.52 0.27 -4.27
CA ASP A 103 -8.63 -0.30 -5.62
C ASP A 103 -8.03 -1.73 -5.71
N GLU A 104 -7.03 -2.08 -4.89
CA GLU A 104 -6.35 -3.39 -4.99
C GLU A 104 -6.84 -4.47 -4.01
N SER A 105 -7.58 -4.14 -2.94
CA SER A 105 -8.15 -5.09 -1.95
C SER A 105 -7.20 -6.12 -1.28
N VAL A 106 -5.91 -6.14 -1.67
CA VAL A 106 -4.81 -6.89 -1.08
C VAL A 106 -3.57 -6.01 -1.22
N LEU A 107 -2.96 -5.64 -0.10
CA LEU A 107 -1.72 -4.87 -0.09
C LEU A 107 -0.58 -5.70 -0.69
N LEU A 108 -0.39 -5.63 -2.00
CA LEU A 108 0.89 -6.01 -2.60
C LEU A 108 1.95 -5.09 -1.98
N THR A 109 3.04 -5.68 -1.48
CA THR A 109 4.11 -4.93 -0.80
C THR A 109 4.69 -3.82 -1.69
N GLU A 110 4.60 -3.99 -3.01
CA GLU A 110 5.19 -3.11 -4.01
C GLU A 110 4.49 -1.73 -4.11
N PRO A 111 3.17 -1.61 -4.33
CA PRO A 111 2.47 -0.33 -4.33
C PRO A 111 2.56 0.43 -2.99
N PHE A 112 2.52 -0.28 -1.86
CA PHE A 112 2.71 0.36 -0.54
C PHE A 112 4.10 0.98 -0.38
N LEU A 113 5.15 0.28 -0.82
CA LEU A 113 6.53 0.80 -0.77
C LEU A 113 6.73 2.01 -1.69
N ILE A 114 6.12 2.01 -2.89
CA ILE A 114 6.19 3.14 -3.82
C ILE A 114 5.54 4.38 -3.19
N VAL A 115 4.36 4.23 -2.60
CA VAL A 115 3.71 5.30 -1.86
C VAL A 115 4.59 5.83 -0.73
N GLY A 116 5.22 4.94 0.05
CA GLY A 116 6.14 5.32 1.12
C GLY A 116 7.30 6.18 0.61
N ILE A 117 7.88 5.82 -0.53
CA ILE A 117 8.94 6.60 -1.18
C ILE A 117 8.43 7.97 -1.64
N VAL A 118 7.26 8.03 -2.29
CA VAL A 118 6.66 9.30 -2.74
C VAL A 118 6.39 10.23 -1.55
N ALA A 119 5.89 9.70 -0.43
CA ALA A 119 5.63 10.48 0.79
C ALA A 119 6.93 11.08 1.38
N VAL A 120 8.02 10.32 1.41
CA VAL A 120 9.31 10.80 1.91
C VAL A 120 9.93 11.86 0.99
N ILE A 121 9.92 11.62 -0.34
CA ILE A 121 10.43 12.59 -1.32
C ILE A 121 9.70 13.93 -1.20
N ARG A 122 8.37 13.89 -1.05
CA ARG A 122 7.55 15.07 -0.81
C ARG A 122 8.00 15.87 0.42
N ARG A 123 8.22 15.20 1.57
CA ARG A 123 8.67 15.87 2.80
C ARG A 123 10.06 16.49 2.58
N MET A 124 10.96 15.83 1.84
CA MET A 124 12.25 16.40 1.49
C MET A 124 12.12 17.71 0.67
N ILE A 125 11.16 17.79 -0.26
CA ILE A 125 10.89 19.01 -1.03
C ILE A 125 10.41 20.15 -0.12
N LEU A 126 9.47 19.84 0.79
CA LEU A 126 8.93 20.82 1.75
C LEU A 126 10.03 21.35 2.67
N ILE A 127 10.81 20.46 3.28
CA ILE A 127 11.94 20.84 4.13
C ILE A 127 12.96 21.69 3.36
N SER A 128 13.24 21.36 2.09
CA SER A 128 14.15 22.14 1.24
C SER A 128 13.64 23.57 0.99
N ALA A 129 12.31 23.76 0.91
CA ALA A 129 11.70 25.07 0.79
C ALA A 129 11.82 25.87 2.11
N GLU A 130 11.52 25.24 3.24
CA GLU A 130 11.63 25.84 4.60
C GLU A 130 13.09 26.18 4.97
N ALA A 131 14.04 25.36 4.51
CA ALA A 131 15.46 25.48 4.88
C ALA A 131 16.05 26.87 4.59
N LYS A 132 15.56 27.57 3.56
CA LYS A 132 16.06 28.90 3.16
C LYS A 132 15.76 29.98 4.20
N GLU A 133 14.62 29.87 4.88
CA GLU A 133 14.20 30.85 5.88
C GLU A 133 14.88 30.62 7.23
N LEU A 134 15.28 29.37 7.48
CA LEU A 134 15.84 28.93 8.76
C LEU A 134 17.36 29.00 8.80
N VAL A 135 18.05 29.32 7.69
CA VAL A 135 19.52 29.42 7.66
C VAL A 135 20.00 30.42 8.72
N GLY A 136 20.88 29.96 9.62
CA GLY A 136 21.45 30.79 10.69
C GLY A 136 20.60 30.86 11.98
N THR A 137 19.44 30.20 11.99
CA THR A 137 18.64 30.01 13.22
C THR A 137 19.09 28.75 13.99
N PRO A 138 18.78 28.64 15.30
CA PRO A 138 19.03 27.42 16.08
C PRO A 138 18.27 26.18 15.59
N GLU A 139 17.21 26.34 14.80
CA GLU A 139 16.35 25.26 14.28
C GLU A 139 16.94 24.61 13.01
N PHE A 140 17.89 25.27 12.36
CA PHE A 140 18.52 24.78 11.12
C PHE A 140 19.21 23.41 11.27
N PRO A 141 19.99 23.12 12.33
CA PRO A 141 20.60 21.80 12.52
C PRO A 141 19.57 20.69 12.67
N ASP A 142 18.46 20.93 13.36
CA ASP A 142 17.38 19.94 13.54
C ASP A 142 16.71 19.63 12.20
N LEU A 143 16.48 20.67 11.39
CA LEU A 143 15.93 20.53 10.05
C LEU A 143 16.87 19.79 9.09
N MET A 144 18.18 20.02 9.18
CA MET A 144 19.19 19.25 8.44
C MET A 144 19.27 17.79 8.88
N LEU A 145 19.09 17.52 10.19
CA LEU A 145 19.04 16.17 10.72
C LEU A 145 17.78 15.44 10.23
N GLU A 146 16.62 16.10 10.22
CA GLU A 146 15.39 15.56 9.63
C GLU A 146 15.59 15.21 8.14
N MET A 147 16.18 16.12 7.35
CA MET A 147 16.51 15.86 5.94
C MET A 147 17.46 14.66 5.78
N GLY A 148 18.45 14.52 6.67
CA GLY A 148 19.37 13.38 6.69
C GLY A 148 18.66 12.07 6.99
N ILE A 149 17.78 12.03 7.99
CA ILE A 149 16.97 10.84 8.32
C ILE A 149 16.09 10.45 7.13
N LEU A 150 15.37 11.40 6.53
CA LEU A 150 14.51 11.13 5.39
C LEU A 150 15.29 10.57 4.20
N THR A 151 16.46 11.11 3.91
CA THR A 151 17.37 10.57 2.89
C THR A 151 17.75 9.11 3.20
N GLY A 152 18.08 8.81 4.46
CA GLY A 152 18.33 7.44 4.91
C GLY A 152 17.14 6.51 4.72
N VAL A 153 15.92 6.98 5.01
CA VAL A 153 14.68 6.22 4.80
C VAL A 153 14.46 5.93 3.32
N VAL A 154 14.65 6.89 2.41
CA VAL A 154 14.52 6.65 0.96
C VAL A 154 15.49 5.56 0.50
N ILE A 155 16.75 5.61 0.94
CA ILE A 155 17.76 4.60 0.59
C ILE A 155 17.35 3.23 1.14
N ALA A 156 16.88 3.16 2.39
CA ALA A 156 16.43 1.92 3.01
C ALA A 156 15.22 1.32 2.27
N LEU A 157 14.22 2.12 1.93
CA LEU A 157 13.06 1.69 1.15
C LEU A 157 13.47 1.22 -0.26
N GLY A 158 14.37 1.95 -0.93
CA GLY A 158 14.94 1.55 -2.21
C GLY A 158 15.68 0.22 -2.14
N LEU A 159 16.43 -0.01 -1.06
CA LEU A 159 17.11 -1.29 -0.80
C LEU A 159 16.11 -2.43 -0.59
N VAL A 160 15.04 -2.20 0.18
CA VAL A 160 13.96 -3.19 0.37
C VAL A 160 13.33 -3.56 -0.97
N ILE A 161 12.98 -2.58 -1.81
CA ILE A 161 12.44 -2.83 -3.15
C ILE A 161 13.44 -3.63 -4.00
N PHE A 162 14.72 -3.25 -3.97
CA PHE A 162 15.77 -3.96 -4.70
C PHE A 162 15.85 -5.43 -4.29
N LEU A 163 15.84 -5.72 -2.98
CA LEU A 163 15.88 -7.08 -2.45
C LEU A 163 14.63 -7.89 -2.81
N LEU A 164 13.44 -7.29 -2.69
CA LEU A 164 12.19 -7.94 -3.07
C LEU A 164 12.17 -8.30 -4.55
N ARG A 165 12.59 -7.37 -5.41
CA ARG A 165 12.63 -7.59 -6.85
C ARG A 165 13.68 -8.62 -7.28
N HIS A 166 14.79 -8.74 -6.54
CA HIS A 166 15.83 -9.73 -6.85
C HIS A 166 15.47 -11.15 -6.37
N THR A 167 14.60 -11.28 -5.35
CA THR A 167 14.21 -12.60 -4.82
C THR A 167 13.14 -13.28 -5.68
N SER A 168 12.36 -12.52 -6.46
CA SER A 168 11.26 -13.05 -7.30
C SER A 168 11.70 -13.65 -8.64
N HIS A 169 13.00 -13.81 -8.91
CA HIS A 169 13.54 -14.32 -10.18
C HIS A 169 14.13 -15.74 -10.10
N THR A 170 13.62 -16.59 -9.21
CA THR A 170 13.95 -18.03 -9.22
C THR A 170 12.69 -18.86 -9.28
N GLU A 171 11.96 -18.77 -10.39
CA GLU A 171 11.07 -19.87 -10.77
C GLU A 171 11.94 -20.88 -11.52
N PRO A 172 12.25 -22.06 -10.92
CA PRO A 172 12.90 -23.13 -11.68
C PRO A 172 11.98 -23.44 -12.85
N ARG A 173 12.51 -23.42 -14.08
CA ARG A 173 11.76 -23.84 -15.28
C ARG A 173 10.99 -25.12 -14.92
N PRO A 174 9.66 -25.16 -15.10
CA PRO A 174 8.89 -26.38 -14.89
C PRO A 174 9.60 -27.51 -15.63
N TYR A 175 9.91 -28.58 -14.91
CA TYR A 175 10.49 -29.78 -15.52
C TYR A 175 9.54 -30.24 -16.62
N ASP A 176 9.92 -30.01 -17.86
CA ASP A 176 9.15 -30.35 -19.05
C ASP A 176 9.67 -31.70 -19.59
N PRO A 177 8.99 -32.82 -19.25
CA PRO A 177 9.39 -34.13 -19.70
C PRO A 177 9.24 -34.31 -21.22
N GLU A 178 8.44 -33.47 -21.89
CA GLU A 178 8.29 -33.50 -23.34
C GLU A 178 9.47 -32.82 -24.02
N ALA A 179 9.94 -31.68 -23.51
CA ALA A 179 11.18 -31.05 -23.96
C ALA A 179 12.39 -31.98 -23.79
N GLU A 180 12.47 -32.72 -22.67
CA GLU A 180 13.54 -33.69 -22.44
C GLU A 180 13.43 -34.93 -23.37
N ARG A 181 12.21 -35.42 -23.60
CA ARG A 181 11.95 -36.50 -24.57
C ARG A 181 12.29 -36.09 -26.01
N ASN A 182 11.94 -34.87 -26.41
CA ASN A 182 12.23 -34.33 -27.73
C ASN A 182 13.74 -34.09 -27.90
N ALA A 183 14.44 -33.59 -26.87
CA ALA A 183 15.89 -33.45 -26.88
C ALA A 183 16.62 -34.81 -26.99
N ARG A 184 16.09 -35.85 -26.35
CA ARG A 184 16.58 -37.24 -26.48
C ARG A 184 16.28 -37.83 -27.86
N ALA A 185 15.11 -37.56 -28.42
CA ALA A 185 14.71 -38.03 -29.75
C ALA A 185 15.50 -37.33 -30.88
N GLU A 186 15.87 -36.07 -30.70
CA GLU A 186 16.73 -35.30 -31.61
C GLU A 186 18.23 -35.64 -31.49
N GLY A 187 18.61 -36.59 -30.63
CA GLY A 187 20.01 -37.00 -30.44
C GLY A 187 20.90 -35.92 -29.82
N LYS A 188 20.33 -34.87 -29.23
CA LYS A 188 21.03 -33.73 -28.61
C LYS A 188 21.25 -33.91 -27.10
N GLY A 189 21.27 -35.15 -26.61
CA GLY A 189 21.67 -35.43 -25.23
C GLY A 189 23.14 -35.05 -25.02
N ALA A 190 23.40 -34.12 -24.10
CA ALA A 190 24.75 -33.74 -23.69
C ALA A 190 25.55 -34.97 -23.18
N PRO A 191 26.89 -34.98 -23.32
CA PRO A 191 27.75 -36.09 -22.90
C PRO A 191 27.73 -36.36 -21.38
#